data_AF-A0A927XRV3-F1
#
_entry.id   AF-A0A927XRV3-F1
#
_cell.length_a   1.000
_cell.length_b   1.000
_cell.length_c   1.000
_cell.angle_alpha   90.00
_cell.angle_beta   90.00
_cell.angle_gamma   90.00
#
_symmetry.space_group_name_H-M   'P 1'
#
loop_
_entity.id
_entity.type
_entity.pdbx_description
1 polymer ?
#
loop_
_entity_poly.entity_id
_entity_poly.type
_entity_poly.pdbx_seq_one_letter_code
_entity_poly.pdbx_strand_id
1 'polypeptide(L)' 'KTPPAAVLIKKACGIEHASGRPNKDKVAHITKAQVKEIAELKMPDLNAASVEAAMSMVAGTARSMGVVVDD' A
#
# COMPACT_ATOMS: atom_id res chain seq x y z
N LYS A 1 0.13 -6.37 16.70
CA LYS A 1 -0.55 -5.90 15.47
C LYS A 1 0.29 -4.81 14.83
N THR A 2 0.73 -5.04 13.61
CA THR A 2 1.48 -4.04 12.83
C THR A 2 0.61 -2.83 12.47
N PRO A 3 1.22 -1.67 12.18
CA PRO A 3 0.49 -0.49 11.74
C PRO A 3 -0.39 -0.78 10.52
N PRO A 4 -1.54 -0.10 10.37
CA PRO A 4 -2.41 -0.28 9.20
C PRO A 4 -1.66 -0.09 7.88
N ALA A 5 -2.01 -0.84 6.84
CA ALA A 5 -1.35 -0.75 5.53
C ALA A 5 -1.38 0.69 5.00
N ALA A 6 -2.49 1.41 5.21
CA ALA A 6 -2.62 2.80 4.83
C ALA A 6 -1.56 3.72 5.45
N VAL A 7 -1.18 3.50 6.72
CA VAL A 7 -0.16 4.32 7.39
C VAL A 7 1.22 4.02 6.82
N LEU A 8 1.50 2.75 6.54
CA LEU A 8 2.77 2.32 5.94
C LEU A 8 2.92 2.85 4.51
N ILE A 9 1.85 2.80 3.71
CA ILE A 9 1.81 3.36 2.35
C ILE A 9 2.02 4.88 2.39
N LYS A 10 1.34 5.59 3.29
CA LYS A 10 1.53 7.03 3.49
C LYS A 10 2.98 7.38 3.80
N LYS A 11 3.61 6.63 4.71
CA LYS A 11 5.02 6.82 5.08
C LYS A 11 5.96 6.53 3.92
N ALA A 12 5.72 5.47 3.15
CA ALA A 12 6.53 5.13 1.98
C ALA A 12 6.42 6.16 0.85
N CYS A 13 5.25 6.79 0.71
CA CYS A 13 4.98 7.82 -0.30
C CYS A 13 5.28 9.25 0.18
N GLY A 14 5.57 9.45 1.47
CA GLY A 14 5.77 10.78 2.07
C GLY A 14 4.51 11.66 2.10
N ILE A 15 3.31 11.08 2.10
CA ILE A 15 2.04 11.84 2.10
C ILE A 15 1.35 11.78 3.47
N GLU A 16 0.74 12.90 3.89
CA GLU A 16 -0.06 12.94 5.12
C GLU A 16 -1.52 12.52 4.88
N HIS A 17 -2.06 12.88 3.71
CA HIS A 17 -3.46 12.66 3.33
C HIS A 17 -3.58 11.74 2.11
N ALA A 18 -4.60 10.88 2.13
CA ALA A 18 -4.99 10.07 0.97
C ALA A 18 -6.02 10.83 0.12
N SER A 19 -6.22 10.38 -1.12
CA SER A 19 -7.18 11.00 -2.03
C SER A 19 -8.62 10.85 -1.54
N GLY A 20 -9.35 11.97 -1.47
CA GLY A 20 -10.80 11.96 -1.27
C GLY A 20 -11.57 11.46 -2.50
N ARG A 21 -10.94 11.37 -3.66
CA ARG A 21 -11.50 10.84 -4.92
C ARG A 21 -10.49 9.92 -5.61
N PRO A 22 -10.23 8.71 -5.07
CA PRO A 22 -9.14 7.81 -5.51
C PRO A 22 -9.13 7.43 -7.00
N ASN A 23 -10.31 7.45 -7.63
CA ASN A 23 -10.47 7.13 -9.05
C ASN A 23 -10.17 8.31 -10.00
N LYS A 24 -10.09 9.54 -9.48
CA LYS A 24 -9.83 10.76 -10.26
C LYS A 24 -8.51 11.40 -9.89
N ASP A 25 -8.28 11.58 -8.59
CA ASP A 25 -7.14 12.32 -8.08
C ASP A 25 -6.10 11.34 -7.56
N LYS A 26 -5.01 11.17 -8.32
CA LYS A 26 -3.84 10.41 -7.90
C LYS A 26 -2.91 11.32 -7.11
N VAL A 27 -2.62 10.92 -5.87
CA VAL A 27 -1.94 11.79 -4.89
C VAL A 27 -0.50 11.36 -4.59
N ALA A 28 -0.11 10.16 -5.01
CA ALA A 28 1.22 9.62 -4.79
C ALA A 28 1.49 8.40 -5.68
N HIS A 29 2.76 8.01 -5.69
CA HIS A 29 3.30 6.83 -6.37
C HIS A 29 4.06 5.96 -5.37
N ILE A 30 3.94 4.65 -5.50
CA ILE A 30 4.69 3.67 -4.72
C ILE A 30 5.24 2.59 -5.65
N THR A 31 6.50 2.20 -5.44
CA THR A 31 7.14 1.17 -6.26
C THR A 31 6.76 -0.24 -5.80
N LYS A 32 6.82 -1.24 -6.68
CA LYS A 32 6.63 -2.65 -6.30
C LYS A 32 7.60 -3.10 -5.21
N ALA A 33 8.83 -2.58 -5.21
CA ALA A 33 9.81 -2.86 -4.15
C ALA A 33 9.30 -2.41 -2.77
N GLN A 34 8.79 -1.17 -2.67
CA GLN A 34 8.21 -0.65 -1.43
C GLN A 34 6.93 -1.40 -1.02
N VAL A 35 6.10 -1.77 -2.00
CA VAL A 35 4.91 -2.60 -1.73
C VAL A 35 5.32 -3.96 -1.15
N LYS A 36 6.39 -4.57 -1.66
CA LYS A 36 6.93 -5.83 -1.15
C LYS A 36 7.42 -5.69 0.30
N GLU A 37 8.19 -4.66 0.61
CA GLU A 37 8.66 -4.40 1.98
C GLU A 37 7.49 -4.23 2.96
N ILE A 38 6.46 -3.47 2.56
CA ILE A 38 5.25 -3.29 3.38
C ILE A 38 4.49 -4.61 3.54
N ALA A 39 4.40 -5.41 2.48
CA ALA A 39 3.74 -6.71 2.50
C ALA A 39 4.46 -7.70 3.42
N GLU A 40 5.79 -7.77 3.37
CA GLU A 40 6.61 -8.62 4.24
C GLU A 40 6.49 -8.19 5.70
N LEU A 41 6.56 -6.89 5.98
CA LEU A 41 6.38 -6.34 7.32
C LEU A 41 5.00 -6.68 7.89
N LYS A 42 3.97 -6.65 7.04
CA LYS A 42 2.58 -6.85 7.45
C LYS A 42 2.12 -8.31 7.37
N MET A 43 2.90 -9.19 6.73
CA MET A 43 2.63 -10.61 6.56
C MET A 43 2.14 -11.33 7.82
N PRO A 44 2.71 -11.14 9.03
CA PRO A 44 2.21 -11.80 10.24
C PRO A 44 0.79 -11.38 10.66
N ASP A 45 0.27 -10.25 10.16
CA ASP A 45 -1.10 -9.80 10.42
C ASP A 45 -2.05 -10.01 9.21
N LEU A 46 -1.53 -10.52 8.09
CA LEU A 46 -2.32 -10.81 6.89
C LEU A 46 -2.67 -12.29 6.85
N ASN A 47 -3.81 -12.60 6.23
CA ASN A 47 -4.22 -13.96 5.92
C ASN A 47 -3.69 -14.44 4.55
N ALA A 48 -2.62 -13.81 4.05
CA ALA A 48 -2.05 -14.12 2.75
C ALA A 48 -1.24 -15.42 2.81
N ALA A 49 -1.39 -16.28 1.79
CA ALA A 49 -0.63 -17.52 1.68
C ALA A 49 0.78 -17.33 1.10
N SER A 50 1.04 -16.19 0.46
CA SER A 50 2.33 -15.85 -0.16
C SER A 50 2.59 -14.35 -0.08
N VAL A 51 3.86 -13.96 -0.28
CA VAL A 51 4.26 -12.54 -0.35
C VAL A 51 3.56 -11.83 -1.50
N GLU A 52 3.38 -12.49 -2.65
CA GLU A 52 2.65 -11.94 -3.80
C GLU A 52 1.18 -11.65 -3.47
N ALA A 53 0.52 -12.55 -2.74
CA ALA A 53 -0.84 -12.33 -2.27
C ALA A 53 -0.90 -11.15 -1.29
N ALA A 54 0.06 -11.04 -0.37
CA ALA A 54 0.17 -9.90 0.54
C ALA A 54 0.42 -8.59 -0.21
N MET A 55 1.30 -8.59 -1.22
CA MET A 55 1.54 -7.44 -2.10
C MET A 55 0.28 -7.00 -2.83
N SER A 56 -0.54 -7.94 -3.32
CA SER A 56 -1.83 -7.63 -3.96
C SER A 56 -2.80 -6.96 -2.98
N MET A 57 -2.86 -7.40 -1.72
CA MET A 57 -3.67 -6.76 -0.67
C MET A 57 -3.19 -5.33 -0.38
N VAL A 58 -1.88 -5.12 -0.30
CA VAL A 58 -1.27 -3.79 -0.07
C VAL A 58 -1.50 -2.88 -1.28
N ALA A 59 -1.33 -3.39 -2.50
CA ALA A 59 -1.59 -2.67 -3.74
C ALA A 59 -3.07 -2.27 -3.87
N GLY A 60 -4.00 -3.14 -3.46
CA GLY A 60 -5.42 -2.81 -3.39
C GLY A 60 -5.71 -1.65 -2.44
N THR A 61 -5.00 -1.60 -1.31
CA THR A 61 -5.08 -0.49 -0.35
C THR A 61 -4.49 0.79 -0.93
N ALA A 62 -3.34 0.71 -1.61
CA ALA A 62 -2.74 1.86 -2.30
C ALA A 62 -3.71 2.45 -3.33
N ARG A 63 -4.33 1.60 -4.14
CA ARG A 63 -5.31 2.01 -5.16
C ARG A 63 -6.53 2.69 -4.56
N SER A 64 -7.08 2.18 -3.45
CA SER A 64 -8.24 2.79 -2.77
C SER A 64 -7.90 4.11 -2.07
N MET A 65 -6.61 4.41 -1.89
CA MET A 65 -6.12 5.68 -1.37
C MET A 65 -5.75 6.69 -2.47
N GLY A 66 -5.87 6.32 -3.75
CA GLY A 66 -5.44 7.15 -4.88
C GLY A 66 -3.93 7.16 -5.07
N VAL A 67 -3.23 6.14 -4.58
CA VAL A 67 -1.80 5.93 -4.83
C VAL A 67 -1.64 5.00 -6.03
N VAL A 68 -0.76 5.37 -6.96
CA VAL A 68 -0.41 4.55 -8.14
C VAL A 68 0.72 3.62 -7.76
N VAL A 69 0.61 2.35 -8.16
CA VAL A 69 1.69 1.37 -7.99
C VAL A 69 2.47 1.31 -9.29
N ASP A 70 3.72 1.76 -9.26
CA ASP A 70 4.65 1.68 -10.38
C ASP A 70 5.53 0.43 -10.27
N ASP A 71 6.03 -0.04 -11.42
CA ASP A 71 6.92 -1.20 -11.51
C ASP A 71 8.23 -1.02 -10.72
#